data_AF-A0A6V8N375-F1
#
_entry.id   AF-A0A6V8N375-F1
#
_cell.length_a   1.000
_cell.length_b   1.000
_cell.length_c   1.000
_cell.angle_alpha   90.00
_cell.angle_beta   90.00
_cell.angle_gamma   90.00
#
_symmetry.space_group_name_H-M   'P 1'
#
loop_
_entity.id
_entity.type
_entity.pdbx_description
1 polymer ?
#
loop_
_entity_poly.entity_id
_entity_poly.type
_entity_poly.pdbx_seq_one_letter_code
_entity_poly.pdbx_strand_id
1 'polypeptide(L)'
;MVVAIYPSLATFENGAGTTMKKILFIVCLMVLVASTSYATSFTATFTLGNQFSGYGGGSIDQSSLNGSPLAWDYCMDYPRHINAGGTYRADVNTDGILYGASTANVRQVAYLLHNYAQNGRGGAQDNLQTAIWEELGYWTFGQLSATAQALVTEADLSTANYVADFYWISPYSLDSNGGKEYVQAQVGPAPVPEPSTLLLLGAGLFGLAVAGKRRKNA
;
A
#
# COMPACT_ATOMS: atom_id res chain seq x y z
N MET A 1 -12.40 20.41 17.64
CA MET A 1 -12.02 21.74 18.17
C MET A 1 -10.66 21.59 18.82
N VAL A 2 -9.57 21.84 18.07
CA VAL A 2 -8.19 21.64 18.54
C VAL A 2 -7.65 22.99 18.97
N VAL A 3 -7.35 23.13 20.26
CA VAL A 3 -6.78 24.33 20.85
C VAL A 3 -5.27 24.33 20.57
N ALA A 4 -4.83 25.22 19.68
CA ALA A 4 -3.41 25.47 19.43
C ALA A 4 -2.84 26.36 20.54
N ILE A 5 -1.96 25.80 21.37
CA ILE A 5 -1.19 26.55 22.38
C ILE A 5 0.07 27.08 21.70
N TYR A 6 0.14 28.40 21.48
CA TYR A 6 1.34 29.06 20.98
C TYR A 6 2.31 29.33 22.13
N PRO A 7 3.59 28.92 22.05
CA PRO A 7 4.60 29.35 23.01
C PRO A 7 5.00 30.80 22.73
N SER A 8 4.95 31.61 23.78
CA SER A 8 5.46 32.98 23.88
C SER A 8 6.95 33.04 23.49
N LEU A 9 7.28 33.83 22.46
CA LEU A 9 8.65 34.12 22.05
C LEU A 9 9.30 35.13 23.02
N ALA A 10 10.25 34.67 23.81
CA ALA A 10 11.17 35.54 24.54
C ALA A 10 12.25 36.10 23.59
N THR A 11 12.38 37.42 23.57
CA THR A 11 13.41 38.17 22.83
C THR A 11 14.75 38.12 23.56
N PHE A 12 15.73 37.41 22.98
CA PHE A 12 17.13 37.43 23.40
C PHE A 12 17.96 38.21 22.37
N GLU A 13 18.23 39.49 22.67
CA GLU A 13 19.29 40.30 22.07
C GLU A 13 20.64 39.96 22.73
N ASN A 14 21.64 39.64 21.91
CA ASN A 14 23.05 40.01 22.10
C ASN A 14 23.88 39.61 20.88
N GLY A 15 24.81 40.50 20.52
CA GLY A 15 25.58 40.53 19.26
C GLY A 15 26.47 39.32 19.01
N ALA A 16 26.90 39.18 17.74
CA ALA A 16 27.75 38.13 17.16
C ALA A 16 27.10 36.75 16.87
N GLY A 17 25.85 36.48 17.27
CA GLY A 17 25.17 35.18 17.08
C GLY A 17 24.13 35.09 15.93
N THR A 18 24.06 36.06 15.02
CA THR A 18 22.95 36.18 14.06
C THR A 18 22.96 35.14 12.93
N THR A 19 24.14 34.64 12.54
CA THR A 19 24.27 33.63 11.47
C THR A 19 23.86 32.23 11.94
N MET A 20 24.17 31.88 13.20
CA MET A 20 23.89 30.55 13.74
C MET A 20 22.39 30.35 14.05
N LYS A 21 21.70 31.38 14.52
CA LYS A 21 20.24 31.37 14.73
C LYS A 21 19.46 31.20 13.42
N LYS A 22 19.90 31.83 12.32
CA LYS A 22 19.29 31.68 10.99
C LYS A 22 19.47 30.27 10.43
N ILE A 23 20.66 29.66 10.61
CA ILE A 23 20.92 28.28 10.17
C ILE A 23 20.06 27.29 10.96
N LEU A 24 19.97 27.43 12.29
CA LEU A 24 19.15 26.55 13.11
C LEU A 24 17.66 26.63 12.74
N PHE A 25 17.15 27.83 12.46
CA PHE A 25 15.77 28.04 12.03
C PHE A 25 15.48 27.40 10.66
N ILE A 26 16.40 27.51 9.71
CA ILE A 26 16.28 26.87 8.38
C ILE A 26 16.32 25.34 8.50
N VAL A 27 17.20 24.78 9.34
CA VAL A 27 17.27 23.32 9.57
C VAL A 27 15.97 22.80 10.20
N CYS A 28 15.44 23.47 11.24
CA CYS A 28 14.15 23.11 11.82
C CYS A 28 13.00 23.22 10.80
N LEU A 29 13.01 24.25 9.93
CA LEU A 29 12.00 24.41 8.89
C LEU A 29 12.09 23.28 7.84
N MET A 30 13.29 22.86 7.43
CA MET A 30 13.43 21.72 6.49
C MET A 30 12.98 20.39 7.11
N VAL A 31 13.21 20.17 8.40
CA VAL A 31 12.76 18.96 9.12
C VAL A 31 11.23 18.94 9.23
N LEU A 32 10.57 20.09 9.40
CA LEU A 32 9.11 20.17 9.47
C LEU A 32 8.41 19.97 8.12
N VAL A 33 9.05 20.37 7.02
CA VAL A 33 8.48 20.25 5.65
C VAL A 33 8.71 18.85 5.05
N ALA A 34 9.59 18.03 5.62
CA ALA A 34 9.84 16.65 5.18
C ALA A 34 8.78 15.63 5.66
N SER A 35 7.57 16.09 6.03
CA SER A 35 6.46 15.19 6.31
C SER A 35 5.94 14.61 4.99
N THR A 36 6.34 13.37 4.68
CA THR A 36 5.77 12.60 3.58
C THR A 36 4.32 12.26 3.91
N SER A 37 3.39 13.05 3.39
CA SER A 37 1.96 12.76 3.42
C SER A 37 1.68 11.65 2.42
N TYR A 38 1.42 10.43 2.88
CA TYR A 38 0.85 9.38 2.03
C TYR A 38 -0.67 9.52 2.05
N ALA A 39 -1.28 9.60 0.88
CA ALA A 39 -2.73 9.50 0.79
C ALA A 39 -3.13 8.05 1.11
N THR A 40 -3.86 7.83 2.21
CA THR A 40 -4.34 6.49 2.59
C THR A 40 -5.36 5.94 1.60
N SER A 41 -5.97 6.81 0.79
CA SER A 41 -6.87 6.45 -0.30
C SER A 41 -6.74 7.40 -1.50
N PHE A 42 -6.95 6.88 -2.70
CA PHE A 42 -6.94 7.64 -3.96
C PHE A 42 -7.74 6.92 -5.04
N THR A 43 -8.09 7.64 -6.11
CA THR A 43 -8.66 7.05 -7.33
C THR A 43 -7.56 6.81 -8.36
N ALA A 44 -7.59 5.65 -9.00
CA ALA A 44 -6.62 5.23 -10.01
C ALA A 44 -7.29 4.62 -11.24
N THR A 45 -6.51 4.47 -12.30
CA THR A 45 -6.83 3.60 -13.43
C THR A 45 -6.22 2.23 -13.17
N PHE A 46 -7.05 1.22 -13.01
CA PHE A 46 -6.62 -0.16 -12.82
C PHE A 46 -6.79 -0.92 -14.15
N THR A 47 -5.72 -1.53 -14.64
CA THR A 47 -5.76 -2.37 -15.83
C THR A 47 -5.44 -3.79 -15.41
N LEU A 48 -6.38 -4.70 -15.65
CA LEU A 48 -6.23 -6.10 -15.33
C LEU A 48 -5.43 -6.81 -16.43
N GLY A 49 -4.56 -7.75 -16.05
CA GLY A 49 -3.84 -8.59 -17.00
C GLY A 49 -4.75 -9.41 -17.93
N ASN A 50 -4.20 -9.81 -19.08
CA ASN A 50 -4.90 -10.68 -20.06
C ASN A 50 -4.66 -12.17 -19.79
N GLN A 51 -3.78 -12.48 -18.84
CA GLN A 51 -3.28 -13.83 -18.58
C GLN A 51 -4.20 -14.54 -17.58
N PHE A 52 -5.47 -14.80 -17.96
CA PHE A 52 -6.27 -15.81 -17.26
C PHE A 52 -7.05 -16.70 -18.22
N SER A 53 -6.87 -18.02 -18.07
CA SER A 53 -7.57 -19.05 -18.83
C SER A 53 -8.30 -19.98 -17.86
N GLY A 54 -9.57 -19.71 -17.60
CA GLY A 54 -10.47 -20.57 -16.83
C GLY A 54 -10.77 -20.11 -15.40
N TYR A 55 -11.66 -20.87 -14.74
CA TYR A 55 -11.91 -20.80 -13.30
C TYR A 55 -10.74 -21.48 -12.59
N GLY A 56 -9.82 -20.69 -12.05
CA GLY A 56 -8.64 -21.20 -11.37
C GLY A 56 -7.98 -20.04 -10.65
N GLY A 57 -7.62 -20.26 -9.39
CA GLY A 57 -7.08 -19.21 -8.54
C GLY A 57 -5.68 -18.76 -8.95
N GLY A 58 -5.05 -18.02 -8.05
CA GLY A 58 -3.71 -17.48 -8.21
C GLY A 58 -3.67 -16.04 -8.72
N SER A 59 -2.45 -15.55 -8.94
CA SER A 59 -2.19 -14.17 -9.34
C SER A 59 -2.64 -13.90 -10.78
N ILE A 60 -3.23 -12.73 -11.01
CA ILE A 60 -3.49 -12.18 -12.33
C ILE A 60 -2.27 -11.35 -12.76
N ASP A 61 -1.39 -12.02 -13.50
CA ASP A 61 -0.13 -11.39 -13.89
C ASP A 61 -0.33 -10.29 -14.94
N GLN A 62 0.57 -9.31 -14.94
CA GLN A 62 0.55 -8.13 -15.81
C GLN A 62 -0.57 -7.10 -15.50
N SER A 63 -1.24 -7.22 -14.34
CA SER A 63 -2.07 -6.12 -13.83
C SER A 63 -1.24 -4.87 -13.52
N SER A 64 -1.85 -3.69 -13.63
CA SER A 64 -1.19 -2.42 -13.37
C SER A 64 -2.12 -1.38 -12.76
N LEU A 65 -1.53 -0.47 -12.00
CA LEU A 65 -2.21 0.66 -11.37
C LEU A 65 -1.58 1.97 -11.84
N ASN A 66 -2.37 2.82 -12.51
CA ASN A 66 -1.91 4.04 -13.19
C ASN A 66 -0.75 3.78 -14.17
N GLY A 67 -0.73 2.61 -14.81
CA GLY A 67 0.34 2.18 -15.71
C GLY A 67 1.57 1.60 -15.02
N SER A 68 1.67 1.66 -13.69
CA SER A 68 2.71 0.97 -12.93
C SER A 68 2.33 -0.50 -12.75
N PRO A 69 3.17 -1.46 -13.20
CA PRO A 69 2.86 -2.88 -13.06
C PRO A 69 2.82 -3.30 -11.59
N LEU A 70 1.86 -4.18 -11.25
CA LEU A 70 1.81 -4.87 -9.96
C LEU A 70 2.62 -6.16 -10.07
N ALA A 71 3.33 -6.53 -9.00
CA ALA A 71 4.13 -7.76 -9.00
C ALA A 71 3.24 -9.02 -9.07
N TRP A 72 2.06 -8.94 -8.43
CA TRP A 72 1.00 -9.93 -8.42
C TRP A 72 -0.33 -9.24 -8.11
N ASP A 73 -1.44 -9.92 -8.35
CA ASP A 73 -2.79 -9.38 -8.19
C ASP A 73 -3.79 -10.50 -7.89
N TYR A 74 -4.47 -10.48 -6.73
CA TYR A 74 -5.42 -11.54 -6.34
C TYR A 74 -6.84 -11.03 -6.25
N CYS A 75 -7.79 -11.88 -6.62
CA CYS A 75 -9.21 -11.61 -6.53
C CYS A 75 -9.67 -11.62 -5.07
N MET A 76 -10.35 -10.56 -4.64
CA MET A 76 -10.87 -10.41 -3.28
C MET A 76 -12.38 -10.63 -3.18
N ASP A 77 -13.03 -11.03 -4.26
CA ASP A 77 -14.49 -11.15 -4.28
C ASP A 77 -14.94 -12.23 -5.26
N TYR A 78 -15.32 -13.39 -4.73
CA TYR A 78 -15.66 -14.53 -5.57
C TYR A 78 -16.98 -14.35 -6.38
N PRO A 79 -18.08 -13.81 -5.80
CA PRO A 79 -19.34 -13.61 -6.53
C PRO A 79 -19.30 -12.66 -7.73
N ARG A 80 -18.41 -11.66 -7.72
CA ARG A 80 -18.34 -10.66 -8.79
C ARG A 80 -17.32 -11.07 -9.86
N HIS A 81 -17.58 -10.63 -11.10
CA HIS A 81 -16.70 -10.88 -12.23
C HIS A 81 -15.97 -9.61 -12.67
N ILE A 82 -14.76 -9.77 -13.19
CA ILE A 82 -13.98 -8.74 -13.87
C ILE A 82 -13.42 -9.33 -15.16
N ASN A 83 -13.34 -8.54 -16.23
CA ASN A 83 -12.91 -9.03 -17.53
C ASN A 83 -11.38 -8.93 -17.68
N ALA A 84 -10.76 -10.00 -18.20
CA ALA A 84 -9.34 -9.99 -18.60
C ALA A 84 -9.06 -8.83 -19.53
N GLY A 85 -7.98 -8.09 -19.29
CA GLY A 85 -7.63 -6.94 -20.12
C GLY A 85 -8.54 -5.74 -20.00
N GLY A 86 -9.50 -5.79 -19.08
CA GLY A 86 -10.34 -4.64 -18.79
C GLY A 86 -9.52 -3.54 -18.11
N THR A 87 -9.82 -2.30 -18.49
CA THR A 87 -9.35 -1.11 -17.78
C THR A 87 -10.52 -0.46 -17.06
N TYR A 88 -10.35 -0.19 -15.77
CA TYR A 88 -11.38 0.28 -14.86
C TYR A 88 -10.88 1.52 -14.12
N ARG A 89 -11.82 2.35 -13.65
CA ARG A 89 -11.51 3.26 -12.54
C ARG A 89 -11.51 2.44 -11.27
N ALA A 90 -10.66 2.77 -10.31
CA ALA A 90 -10.62 2.06 -9.04
C ALA A 90 -10.46 3.04 -7.88
N ASP A 91 -11.16 2.75 -6.78
CA ASP A 91 -10.83 3.33 -5.49
C ASP A 91 -9.78 2.43 -4.84
N VAL A 92 -8.67 3.02 -4.43
CA VAL A 92 -7.50 2.33 -3.90
C VAL A 92 -7.22 2.87 -2.51
N ASN A 93 -6.87 1.99 -1.58
CA ASN A 93 -6.46 2.38 -0.24
C ASN A 93 -5.47 1.36 0.35
N THR A 94 -4.89 1.72 1.50
CA THR A 94 -4.02 0.86 2.31
C THR A 94 -4.67 0.46 3.65
N ASP A 95 -5.97 0.74 3.80
CA ASP A 95 -6.69 0.60 5.07
C ASP A 95 -7.54 -0.69 5.13
N GLY A 96 -7.49 -1.52 4.10
CA GLY A 96 -8.31 -2.74 4.08
C GLY A 96 -9.75 -2.54 3.63
N ILE A 97 -10.05 -1.44 2.95
CA ILE A 97 -11.42 -1.07 2.58
C ILE A 97 -11.72 -1.58 1.17
N LEU A 98 -12.80 -2.35 1.04
CA LEU A 98 -13.32 -2.79 -0.26
C LEU A 98 -14.77 -2.30 -0.40
N TYR A 99 -15.10 -1.74 -1.56
CA TYR A 99 -16.44 -1.21 -1.87
C TYR A 99 -16.95 -0.16 -0.85
N GLY A 100 -16.02 0.57 -0.21
CA GLY A 100 -16.34 1.57 0.81
C GLY A 100 -16.60 1.01 2.21
N ALA A 101 -16.38 -0.29 2.46
CA ALA A 101 -16.50 -0.91 3.77
C ALA A 101 -15.22 -1.65 4.18
N SER A 102 -14.99 -1.77 5.48
CA SER A 102 -13.87 -2.57 6.01
C SER A 102 -14.05 -4.04 5.62
N THR A 103 -12.98 -4.65 5.11
CA THR A 103 -12.99 -6.06 4.73
C THR A 103 -13.00 -6.96 5.97
N ALA A 104 -13.82 -8.01 5.98
CA ALA A 104 -13.80 -9.01 7.04
C ALA A 104 -12.45 -9.75 7.04
N ASN A 105 -11.92 -10.08 8.21
CA ASN A 105 -10.64 -10.80 8.35
C ASN A 105 -9.48 -10.21 7.52
N VAL A 106 -9.50 -8.87 7.33
CA VAL A 106 -8.50 -8.15 6.53
C VAL A 106 -7.06 -8.45 6.96
N ARG A 107 -6.84 -8.68 8.25
CA ARG A 107 -5.51 -8.97 8.81
C ARG A 107 -5.01 -10.35 8.43
N GLN A 108 -5.88 -11.35 8.44
CA GLN A 108 -5.60 -12.71 8.03
C GLN A 108 -5.30 -12.75 6.54
N VAL A 109 -6.11 -12.09 5.73
CA VAL A 109 -5.85 -11.96 4.29
C VAL A 109 -4.50 -11.26 4.04
N ALA A 110 -4.23 -10.14 4.72
CA ALA A 110 -2.95 -9.45 4.62
C ALA A 110 -1.77 -10.34 5.03
N TYR A 111 -1.94 -11.18 6.07
CA TYR A 111 -0.94 -12.16 6.47
C TYR A 111 -0.68 -13.21 5.39
N LEU A 112 -1.73 -13.77 4.79
CA LEU A 112 -1.62 -14.72 3.69
C LEU A 112 -0.86 -14.11 2.51
N LEU A 113 -1.23 -12.90 2.11
CA LEU A 113 -0.57 -12.20 1.00
C LEU A 113 0.90 -11.91 1.31
N HIS A 114 1.21 -11.42 2.52
CA HIS A 114 2.57 -11.06 2.90
C HIS A 114 3.54 -12.25 2.82
N ASN A 115 3.09 -13.44 3.21
CA ASN A 115 3.96 -14.61 3.30
C ASN A 115 3.95 -15.47 2.03
N TYR A 116 2.86 -15.48 1.27
CA TYR A 116 2.63 -16.47 0.22
C TYR A 116 2.34 -15.91 -1.17
N ALA A 117 1.99 -14.62 -1.29
CA ALA A 117 1.67 -14.04 -2.58
C ALA A 117 2.92 -13.91 -3.46
N GLN A 118 2.80 -14.35 -4.69
CA GLN A 118 3.83 -14.24 -5.71
C GLN A 118 3.19 -14.23 -7.09
N ASN A 119 3.93 -13.75 -8.07
CA ASN A 119 3.54 -13.84 -9.47
C ASN A 119 3.37 -15.31 -9.89
N GLY A 120 2.47 -15.57 -10.83
CA GLY A 120 2.34 -16.86 -11.49
C GLY A 120 1.21 -17.73 -10.97
N ARG A 121 1.15 -18.93 -11.53
CA ARG A 121 0.04 -19.87 -11.43
C ARG A 121 0.50 -21.24 -10.94
N GLY A 122 -0.45 -22.02 -10.42
CA GLY A 122 -0.25 -23.41 -10.02
C GLY A 122 -0.82 -23.68 -8.63
N GLY A 123 -0.76 -24.95 -8.21
CA GLY A 123 -1.49 -25.42 -7.03
C GLY A 123 -1.25 -24.61 -5.75
N ALA A 124 -0.03 -24.09 -5.52
CA ALA A 124 0.25 -23.23 -4.37
C ALA A 124 -0.55 -21.91 -4.42
N GLN A 125 -0.64 -21.30 -5.60
CA GLN A 125 -1.33 -20.03 -5.82
C GLN A 125 -2.85 -20.21 -5.88
N ASP A 126 -3.31 -21.35 -6.39
CA ASP A 126 -4.71 -21.77 -6.31
C ASP A 126 -5.14 -21.95 -4.85
N ASN A 127 -4.30 -22.61 -4.04
CA ASN A 127 -4.55 -22.80 -2.61
C ASN A 127 -4.57 -21.49 -1.84
N LEU A 128 -3.64 -20.56 -2.14
CA LEU A 128 -3.64 -19.23 -1.57
C LEU A 128 -4.91 -18.46 -1.92
N GLN A 129 -5.31 -18.43 -3.18
CA GLN A 129 -6.54 -17.73 -3.61
C GLN A 129 -7.79 -18.31 -2.93
N THR A 130 -7.84 -19.64 -2.77
CA THR A 130 -8.96 -20.29 -2.08
C THR A 130 -8.95 -19.99 -0.58
N ALA A 131 -7.78 -19.97 0.06
CA ALA A 131 -7.63 -19.57 1.46
C ALA A 131 -8.09 -18.11 1.68
N ILE A 132 -7.74 -17.19 0.78
CA ILE A 132 -8.23 -15.80 0.81
C ILE A 132 -9.76 -15.75 0.75
N TRP A 133 -10.39 -16.53 -0.14
CA TRP A 133 -11.86 -16.55 -0.24
C TRP A 133 -12.56 -17.19 0.97
N GLU A 134 -11.93 -18.18 1.62
CA GLU A 134 -12.43 -18.72 2.89
C GLU A 134 -12.38 -17.65 4.00
N GLU A 135 -11.27 -16.94 4.15
CA GLU A 135 -11.11 -15.85 5.13
C GLU A 135 -12.17 -14.75 4.94
N LEU A 136 -12.53 -14.48 3.69
CA LEU A 136 -13.56 -13.50 3.33
C LEU A 136 -14.99 -14.05 3.46
N GLY A 137 -15.15 -15.33 3.80
CA GLY A 137 -16.45 -15.99 3.99
C GLY A 137 -17.20 -16.32 2.69
N TYR A 138 -16.51 -16.30 1.54
CA TYR A 138 -17.10 -16.67 0.24
C TYR A 138 -17.07 -18.17 -0.03
N TRP A 139 -16.20 -18.89 0.67
CA TRP A 139 -16.10 -20.33 0.63
C TRP A 139 -16.53 -20.88 1.99
N THR A 140 -17.14 -22.06 2.02
CA THR A 140 -17.53 -22.72 3.27
C THR A 140 -16.67 -23.97 3.43
N PHE A 141 -15.98 -24.08 4.58
CA PHE A 141 -15.23 -25.26 5.01
C PHE A 141 -15.89 -26.59 4.58
N GLY A 142 -15.19 -27.35 3.72
CA GLY A 142 -15.61 -28.67 3.24
C GLY A 142 -15.00 -29.10 1.91
N GLN A 143 -14.46 -28.14 1.14
CA GLN A 143 -13.80 -28.41 -0.15
C GLN A 143 -12.38 -27.81 -0.27
N LEU A 144 -11.85 -27.26 0.81
CA LEU A 144 -10.46 -26.79 0.83
C LEU A 144 -9.51 -27.98 0.68
N SER A 145 -8.45 -27.79 -0.11
CA SER A 145 -7.32 -28.70 -0.06
C SER A 145 -6.69 -28.65 1.34
N ALA A 146 -6.00 -29.71 1.74
CA ALA A 146 -5.28 -29.73 3.03
C ALA A 146 -4.26 -28.57 3.15
N THR A 147 -3.68 -28.15 2.01
CA THR A 147 -2.77 -27.01 1.97
C THR A 147 -3.49 -25.68 2.20
N ALA A 148 -4.62 -25.44 1.54
CA ALA A 148 -5.40 -24.22 1.75
C ALA A 148 -5.91 -24.12 3.20
N GLN A 149 -6.33 -25.25 3.80
CA GLN A 149 -6.74 -25.30 5.20
C GLN A 149 -5.59 -24.97 6.18
N ALA A 150 -4.36 -25.43 5.89
CA ALA A 150 -3.20 -25.11 6.70
C ALA A 150 -2.88 -23.60 6.66
N LEU A 151 -3.01 -22.96 5.49
CA LEU A 151 -2.80 -21.52 5.32
C LEU A 151 -3.81 -20.70 6.14
N VAL A 152 -5.10 -21.03 6.07
CA VAL A 152 -6.16 -20.38 6.87
C VAL A 152 -5.87 -20.53 8.37
N THR A 153 -5.52 -21.74 8.81
CA THR A 153 -5.20 -22.00 10.22
C THR A 153 -4.01 -21.15 10.70
N GLU A 154 -2.98 -20.99 9.87
CA GLU A 154 -1.83 -20.14 10.19
C GLU A 154 -2.21 -18.66 10.26
N ALA A 155 -3.04 -18.19 9.33
CA ALA A 155 -3.53 -16.82 9.30
C ALA A 155 -4.40 -16.49 10.52
N ASP A 156 -5.30 -17.39 10.91
CA ASP A 156 -6.14 -17.28 12.10
C ASP A 156 -5.35 -17.18 13.41
N LEU A 157 -4.19 -17.83 13.49
CA LEU A 157 -3.30 -17.79 14.65
C LEU A 157 -2.39 -16.55 14.65
N SER A 158 -2.31 -15.83 13.52
CA SER A 158 -1.40 -14.70 13.37
C SER A 158 -1.89 -13.46 14.13
N THR A 159 -0.95 -12.78 14.78
CA THR A 159 -1.17 -11.46 15.40
C THR A 159 -0.48 -10.34 14.64
N ALA A 160 0.10 -10.62 13.47
CA ALA A 160 0.72 -9.61 12.63
C ALA A 160 -0.33 -8.67 12.00
N ASN A 161 0.11 -7.51 11.53
CA ASN A 161 -0.74 -6.58 10.79
C ASN A 161 0.04 -6.02 9.61
N TYR A 162 -0.26 -6.55 8.43
CA TYR A 162 0.35 -6.17 7.16
C TYR A 162 -0.63 -5.43 6.25
N VAL A 163 -1.79 -4.99 6.76
CA VAL A 163 -2.86 -4.42 5.93
C VAL A 163 -2.38 -3.24 5.08
N ALA A 164 -1.48 -2.42 5.63
CA ALA A 164 -0.93 -1.24 4.96
C ALA A 164 0.15 -1.56 3.92
N ASP A 165 0.60 -2.80 3.81
CA ASP A 165 1.61 -3.24 2.82
C ASP A 165 0.98 -3.47 1.44
N PHE A 166 -0.35 -3.37 1.33
CA PHE A 166 -1.11 -3.73 0.14
C PHE A 166 -2.00 -2.58 -0.35
N TYR A 167 -2.21 -2.57 -1.67
CA TYR A 167 -3.28 -1.82 -2.29
C TYR A 167 -4.54 -2.66 -2.32
N TRP A 168 -5.56 -2.19 -1.61
CA TRP A 168 -6.93 -2.70 -1.63
C TRP A 168 -7.68 -1.97 -2.73
N ILE A 169 -7.93 -2.66 -3.83
CA ILE A 169 -8.37 -2.08 -5.09
C ILE A 169 -9.84 -2.45 -5.27
N SER A 170 -10.71 -1.45 -5.37
CA SER A 170 -12.14 -1.61 -5.71
C SER A 170 -12.40 -1.02 -7.10
N PRO A 171 -12.25 -1.81 -8.18
CA PRO A 171 -12.51 -1.32 -9.51
C PRO A 171 -14.02 -1.12 -9.73
N TYR A 172 -14.38 -0.15 -10.54
CA TYR A 172 -15.76 0.20 -10.86
C TYR A 172 -15.88 0.78 -12.27
N SER A 173 -17.09 0.69 -12.81
CA SER A 173 -17.54 1.50 -13.94
C SER A 173 -18.52 2.57 -13.46
N LEU A 174 -18.76 3.58 -14.29
CA LEU A 174 -19.79 4.58 -14.00
C LEU A 174 -21.07 4.22 -14.76
N ASP A 175 -22.19 4.20 -14.06
CA ASP A 175 -23.50 4.10 -14.68
C ASP A 175 -23.88 5.40 -15.42
N SER A 176 -25.04 5.40 -16.09
CA SER A 176 -25.54 6.58 -16.84
C SER A 176 -25.79 7.82 -15.97
N ASN A 177 -25.91 7.64 -14.65
CA ASN A 177 -26.15 8.69 -13.67
C ASN A 177 -24.86 9.11 -12.93
N GLY A 178 -23.71 8.51 -13.27
CA GLY A 178 -22.43 8.74 -12.57
C GLY A 178 -22.29 7.98 -11.25
N GLY A 179 -23.18 7.04 -10.95
CA GLY A 179 -23.06 6.10 -9.85
C GLY A 179 -21.94 5.09 -10.09
N LYS A 180 -21.28 4.63 -9.02
CA LYS A 180 -20.23 3.61 -9.11
C LYS A 180 -20.84 2.21 -9.11
N GLU A 181 -20.62 1.48 -10.19
CA GLU A 181 -20.91 0.05 -10.27
C GLU A 181 -19.61 -0.73 -10.07
N TYR A 182 -19.38 -1.21 -8.84
CA TYR A 182 -18.19 -1.96 -8.50
C TYR A 182 -18.17 -3.34 -9.16
N VAL A 183 -17.03 -3.69 -9.72
CA VAL A 183 -16.70 -5.03 -10.22
C VAL A 183 -15.84 -5.78 -9.18
N GLN A 184 -15.32 -6.96 -9.54
CA GLN A 184 -14.50 -7.76 -8.63
C GLN A 184 -13.31 -6.97 -8.05
N ALA A 185 -13.26 -6.90 -6.73
CA ALA A 185 -12.17 -6.31 -5.96
C ALA A 185 -10.90 -7.12 -6.13
N GLN A 186 -9.78 -6.40 -6.04
CA GLN A 186 -8.45 -6.93 -6.24
C GLN A 186 -7.53 -6.47 -5.12
N VAL A 187 -6.43 -7.18 -4.94
CA VAL A 187 -5.37 -6.78 -4.02
C VAL A 187 -4.01 -7.00 -4.67
N GLY A 188 -3.17 -5.98 -4.58
CA GLY A 188 -1.81 -6.02 -5.08
C GLY A 188 -0.83 -5.46 -4.03
N PRO A 189 0.48 -5.68 -4.21
CA PRO A 189 1.48 -5.10 -3.32
C PRO A 189 1.49 -3.59 -3.48
N ALA A 190 1.49 -2.86 -2.36
CA ALA A 190 1.80 -1.44 -2.40
C ALA A 190 3.32 -1.29 -2.60
N PRO A 191 3.79 -0.41 -3.51
CA PRO A 191 5.17 0.00 -3.56
C PRO A 191 5.57 0.50 -2.17
N VAL A 192 6.49 -0.23 -1.54
CA VAL A 192 7.13 0.23 -0.32
C VAL A 192 7.84 1.53 -0.71
N PRO A 193 7.50 2.68 -0.09
CA PRO A 193 8.19 3.92 -0.38
C PRO A 193 9.69 3.66 -0.24
N GLU A 194 10.46 3.95 -1.29
CA GLU A 194 11.91 3.83 -1.23
C GLU A 194 12.34 4.47 0.08
N PRO A 195 13.02 3.72 0.96
CA PRO A 195 13.13 4.14 2.33
C PRO A 195 13.82 5.50 2.32
N SER A 196 13.19 6.49 2.94
CA SER A 196 13.71 7.86 3.03
C SER A 196 15.12 7.89 3.61
N THR A 197 15.57 6.79 4.21
CA THR A 197 16.96 6.49 4.55
C THR A 197 17.93 6.61 3.38
N LEU A 198 17.57 6.27 2.13
CA LEU A 198 18.45 6.45 0.97
C LEU A 198 18.62 7.94 0.64
N LEU A 199 17.54 8.71 0.70
CA LEU A 199 17.60 10.16 0.50
C LEU A 199 18.34 10.83 1.67
N LEU A 200 18.10 10.38 2.90
CA LEU A 200 18.75 10.89 4.11
C LEU A 200 20.24 10.51 4.14
N LEU A 201 20.59 9.32 3.67
CA LEU A 201 21.97 8.88 3.45
C LEU A 201 22.63 9.75 2.38
N GLY A 202 21.97 9.97 1.24
CA GLY A 202 22.45 10.84 0.18
C GLY A 202 22.68 12.28 0.66
N ALA A 203 21.71 12.86 1.35
CA ALA A 203 21.80 14.19 1.94
C ALA A 203 22.88 14.27 3.03
N GLY A 204 23.02 13.24 3.86
CA GLY A 204 24.05 13.14 4.88
C GLY A 204 25.47 13.13 4.29
N LEU A 205 25.70 12.32 3.24
CA LEU A 205 26.97 12.28 2.52
C LEU A 205 27.29 13.61 1.84
N PHE A 206 26.30 14.25 1.22
CA PHE A 206 26.48 15.56 0.60
C PHE A 206 26.82 16.64 1.63
N GLY A 207 26.16 16.63 2.79
CA GLY A 207 26.46 17.53 3.91
C GLY A 207 27.90 17.38 4.40
N LEU A 208 28.40 16.14 4.57
CA LEU A 208 29.78 15.86 4.97
C LEU A 208 30.79 16.33 3.92
N ALA A 209 30.51 16.15 2.62
CA ALA A 209 31.38 16.61 1.55
C ALA A 209 31.53 18.15 1.54
N VAL A 210 30.43 18.88 1.73
CA VAL A 210 30.43 20.34 1.82
C VAL A 210 31.19 20.81 3.07
N ALA A 211 30.98 20.17 4.21
CA ALA A 211 31.71 20.47 5.44
C ALA A 211 33.23 20.22 5.29
N GLY A 212 33.61 19.12 4.65
CA GLY A 212 35.00 18.77 4.36
C GLY A 212 35.70 19.77 3.45
N LYS A 213 35.02 20.29 2.42
CA LYS A 213 35.58 21.32 1.52
C LYS A 213 35.84 22.64 2.23
N ARG A 214 34.96 23.05 3.16
CA ARG A 214 35.14 24.29 3.94
C ARG A 214 36.35 24.25 4.86
N ARG A 215 36.69 23.08 5.42
CA ARG A 215 37.87 22.90 6.27
C ARG A 215 39.21 22.99 5.53
N LYS A 216 39.26 22.74 4.21
CA LYS A 216 40.49 22.85 3.43
C LYS A 216 40.81 24.29 2.98
N ASN A 217 39.81 25.17 3.02
CA ASN A 217 39.93 26.56 2.53
C ASN A 217 40.02 27.58 3.68
N ALA A 218 40.06 27.12 4.93
CA ALA A 218 40.25 27.92 6.14
C ALA A 218 41.59 27.54 6.76
#